data_AF-A0A7W1TBJ2-F1
#
_entry.id   AF-A0A7W1TBJ2-F1
#
_cell.length_a   1.000
_cell.length_b   1.000
_cell.length_c   1.000
_cell.angle_alpha   90.00
_cell.angle_beta   90.00
_cell.angle_gamma   90.00
#
_symmetry.space_group_name_H-M   'P 1'
#
loop_
_entity.id
_entity.type
_entity.pdbx_description
1 polymer ?
#
loop_
_entity_poly.entity_id
_entity_poly.type
_entity_poly.pdbx_seq_one_letter_code
_entity_poly.pdbx_strand_id
1 'polypeptide(L)'
;MSMRNEARQSRREIESNPMAQVKARNAVAKVDDLQRGLLLLTHRVTVMEALLAQALAMPPEKVKEILDLGVRELARTKTIDELAKETVTCPGCSRNVHRSLKHCQVCGAAVSGTPA
;
A
#
# COMPACT_ATOMS: atom_id res chain seq x y z
N MET A 1 -19.95 -11.24 -39.81
CA MET A 1 -20.79 -11.23 -38.59
C MET A 1 -20.20 -10.20 -37.64
N SER A 2 -21.03 -9.45 -36.92
CA SER A 2 -20.60 -8.24 -36.18
C SER A 2 -19.89 -8.60 -34.86
N MET A 3 -18.72 -8.01 -34.57
CA MET A 3 -17.95 -8.22 -33.32
C MET A 3 -18.78 -8.02 -32.04
N ARG A 4 -19.88 -7.25 -32.10
CA ARG A 4 -20.81 -7.05 -30.98
C ARG A 4 -21.62 -8.32 -30.64
N ASN A 5 -21.87 -9.20 -31.61
CA ASN A 5 -22.57 -10.46 -31.38
C ASN A 5 -21.64 -11.51 -30.79
N GLU A 6 -20.38 -11.56 -31.23
CA GLU A 6 -19.35 -12.46 -30.69
C GLU A 6 -19.07 -12.15 -29.22
N ALA A 7 -18.87 -10.87 -28.86
CA ALA A 7 -18.66 -10.48 -27.46
C ALA A 7 -19.86 -10.82 -26.54
N ARG A 8 -21.09 -10.77 -27.06
CA ARG A 8 -22.30 -11.18 -26.32
C ARG A 8 -22.36 -12.70 -26.15
N GLN A 9 -21.95 -13.46 -27.16
CA GLN A 9 -21.93 -14.92 -27.11
C GLN A 9 -20.83 -15.43 -26.17
N SER A 10 -19.63 -14.88 -26.23
CA SER A 10 -18.54 -15.20 -25.29
C SER A 10 -18.90 -14.85 -23.84
N ARG A 11 -19.62 -13.74 -23.59
CA ARG A 11 -20.15 -13.43 -22.24
C ARG A 11 -21.12 -14.50 -21.75
N ARG A 12 -22.06 -14.96 -22.59
CA ARG A 12 -23.00 -16.02 -22.24
C ARG A 12 -22.30 -17.34 -21.95
N GLU A 13 -21.26 -17.67 -22.72
CA GLU A 13 -20.44 -18.87 -22.49
C GLU A 13 -19.70 -18.80 -21.15
N ILE A 14 -19.10 -17.65 -20.82
CA ILE A 14 -18.45 -17.42 -19.52
C ILE A 14 -19.47 -17.48 -18.37
N GLU A 15 -20.65 -16.87 -18.51
CA GLU A 15 -21.72 -16.88 -17.52
C GLU A 15 -22.29 -18.29 -17.29
N SER A 16 -22.35 -19.11 -18.34
CA SER A 16 -22.80 -20.50 -18.27
C SER A 16 -21.74 -21.47 -17.74
N ASN A 17 -20.48 -21.04 -17.64
CA ASN A 17 -19.38 -21.89 -17.18
C ASN A 17 -19.44 -22.10 -15.65
N PRO A 18 -19.60 -23.33 -15.16
CA PRO A 18 -19.71 -23.62 -13.72
C PRO A 18 -18.47 -23.18 -12.94
N MET A 19 -17.27 -23.27 -13.52
CA MET A 19 -16.04 -22.80 -12.87
C MET A 19 -15.98 -21.28 -12.74
N ALA A 20 -16.50 -20.55 -13.72
CA ALA A 20 -16.60 -19.10 -13.66
C ALA A 20 -17.60 -18.66 -12.58
N GLN A 21 -18.72 -19.37 -12.45
CA GLN A 21 -19.71 -19.14 -11.40
C GLN A 21 -19.13 -19.40 -9.99
N VAL A 22 -18.37 -20.48 -9.80
CA VAL A 22 -17.71 -20.76 -8.51
C VAL A 22 -16.67 -19.68 -8.17
N LYS A 23 -15.84 -19.27 -9.14
CA LYS A 23 -14.89 -18.17 -8.94
C LYS A 23 -15.59 -16.86 -8.57
N ALA A 24 -16.70 -16.53 -9.25
CA ALA A 24 -17.49 -15.34 -8.94
C ALA A 24 -18.07 -15.40 -7.52
N ARG A 25 -18.64 -16.55 -7.11
CA ARG A 25 -19.15 -16.74 -5.74
C ARG A 25 -18.05 -16.59 -4.69
N ASN A 26 -16.87 -17.19 -4.93
CA ASN A 26 -15.73 -17.06 -4.01
C ASN A 26 -15.23 -15.62 -3.93
N ALA A 27 -15.22 -14.89 -5.05
CA ALA A 27 -14.86 -13.48 -5.07
C ALA A 27 -15.86 -12.63 -4.26
N VAL A 28 -17.17 -12.86 -4.43
CA VAL A 28 -18.21 -12.19 -3.64
C VAL A 28 -18.05 -12.48 -2.15
N ALA A 29 -17.92 -13.76 -1.77
CA ALA A 29 -17.70 -14.14 -0.38
C ALA A 29 -16.45 -13.48 0.21
N LYS A 30 -15.36 -13.38 -0.58
CA LYS A 30 -14.14 -12.71 -0.15
C LYS A 30 -14.33 -11.21 0.02
N VAL A 31 -15.08 -10.55 -0.87
CA VAL A 31 -15.43 -9.13 -0.72
C VAL A 31 -16.26 -8.91 0.55
N ASP A 32 -17.25 -9.77 0.81
CA ASP A 32 -18.08 -9.69 2.02
C ASP A 32 -17.23 -9.87 3.29
N ASP A 33 -16.29 -10.81 3.29
CA ASP A 33 -15.33 -11.00 4.39
C ASP A 33 -14.48 -9.75 4.61
N LEU A 34 -13.96 -9.15 3.54
CA LEU A 34 -13.16 -7.93 3.62
C LEU A 34 -13.99 -6.74 4.10
N GLN A 35 -15.25 -6.63 3.68
CA GLN A 35 -16.17 -5.59 4.15
C GLN A 35 -16.49 -5.74 5.64
N ARG A 36 -16.71 -6.98 6.11
CA ARG A 36 -16.86 -7.26 7.55
C ARG A 36 -15.61 -6.88 8.33
N GLY A 37 -14.44 -7.26 7.83
CA GLY A 37 -13.16 -6.89 8.44
C GLY A 37 -12.95 -5.38 8.50
N LEU A 38 -13.28 -4.67 7.42
CA LEU A 38 -13.20 -3.21 7.36
C LEU A 38 -14.11 -2.56 8.40
N LEU A 39 -15.36 -3.03 8.53
CA LEU A 39 -16.32 -2.49 9.50
C LEU A 39 -15.82 -2.65 10.95
N LEU A 40 -15.25 -3.81 11.28
CA LEU A 40 -14.65 -4.06 12.60
C LEU A 40 -13.44 -3.15 12.86
N LEU A 41 -12.57 -2.96 11.86
CA LEU A 41 -11.42 -2.07 11.96
C LEU A 41 -11.85 -0.62 12.13
N THR A 42 -12.83 -0.14 11.36
CA THR A 42 -13.39 1.20 11.50
C THR A 42 -13.92 1.42 12.91
N HIS A 43 -14.72 0.49 13.43
CA HIS A 43 -15.24 0.60 14.79
C HIS A 43 -14.12 0.68 15.84
N ARG A 44 -13.09 -0.17 15.71
CA ARG A 44 -11.94 -0.16 16.61
C ARG A 44 -11.18 1.18 16.57
N VAL A 45 -10.95 1.73 15.38
CA VAL A 45 -10.30 3.04 15.22
C VAL A 45 -11.13 4.14 15.89
N THR A 46 -12.44 4.19 15.65
CA THR A 46 -13.33 5.18 16.28
C THR A 46 -13.29 5.10 17.81
N VAL A 47 -13.28 3.90 18.39
CA VAL A 47 -13.17 3.73 19.85
C VAL A 47 -11.81 4.24 20.34
N MET A 48 -10.72 3.93 19.65
CA MET A 48 -9.38 4.40 20.02
C MET A 48 -9.28 5.93 19.92
N GLU A 49 -9.82 6.55 18.88
CA GLU A 49 -9.87 8.01 18.71
C GLU A 49 -10.61 8.68 19.88
N ALA A 50 -11.76 8.14 20.27
CA ALA A 50 -12.55 8.64 21.40
C ALA A 50 -11.79 8.52 22.73
N LEU A 51 -11.15 7.38 22.98
CA LEU A 51 -10.32 7.17 24.17
C LEU A 51 -9.13 8.14 24.20
N LEU A 52 -8.48 8.37 23.06
CA LEU A 52 -7.37 9.31 22.95
C LEU A 52 -7.83 10.75 23.20
N ALA A 53 -8.97 11.14 22.62
CA ALA A 53 -9.58 12.45 22.83
C ALA A 53 -9.86 12.69 24.32
N GLN A 54 -10.41 11.69 25.00
CA GLN A 54 -10.63 11.75 26.45
C GLN A 54 -9.32 11.86 27.24
N ALA A 55 -8.33 11.01 26.94
CA ALA A 55 -7.04 10.99 27.63
C ALA A 55 -6.26 12.31 27.47
N LEU A 56 -6.39 12.96 26.32
CA LEU A 56 -5.71 14.21 25.99
C LEU A 56 -6.54 15.46 26.33
N ALA A 57 -7.74 15.29 26.89
CA ALA A 57 -8.70 16.37 27.14
C ALA A 57 -8.93 17.25 25.88
N MET A 58 -9.03 16.62 24.72
CA MET A 58 -9.21 17.29 23.43
C MET A 58 -10.57 16.96 22.81
N PRO A 59 -11.13 17.85 21.97
CA PRO A 59 -12.27 17.51 21.13
C PRO A 59 -11.89 16.36 20.17
N PRO A 60 -12.79 15.37 19.96
CA PRO A 60 -12.51 14.21 19.12
C PRO A 60 -12.16 14.59 17.67
N GLU A 61 -12.79 15.63 17.13
CA GLU A 61 -12.50 16.11 15.77
C GLU A 61 -11.06 16.60 15.60
N LYS A 62 -10.50 17.22 16.64
CA LYS A 62 -9.12 17.69 16.62
C LYS A 62 -8.12 16.53 16.67
N VAL A 63 -8.43 15.49 17.45
CA VAL A 63 -7.63 14.26 17.50
C VAL A 63 -7.61 13.58 16.14
N LYS A 64 -8.79 13.45 15.52
CA LYS A 64 -8.93 12.88 14.18
C LYS A 64 -8.13 13.66 13.14
N GLU A 65 -8.20 14.99 13.15
CA GLU A 65 -7.43 15.84 12.22
C GLU A 65 -5.91 15.61 12.36
N ILE A 66 -5.40 15.52 13.59
CA ILE A 66 -3.98 15.27 13.87
C ILE A 66 -3.59 13.87 13.38
N LEU A 67 -4.40 12.85 13.66
CA LEU A 67 -4.14 11.48 13.24
C LEU A 67 -4.17 11.36 11.71
N ASP A 68 -5.14 11.97 11.04
CA ASP A 68 -5.23 12.00 9.57
C ASP A 68 -4.00 12.65 8.95
N LEU A 69 -3.50 13.74 9.53
CA LEU A 69 -2.26 14.37 9.08
C LEU A 69 -1.06 13.44 9.30
N GLY A 70 -0.96 12.82 10.47
CA GLY A 70 0.12 11.87 10.80
C GLY A 70 0.15 10.66 9.87
N VAL A 71 -1.00 10.06 9.59
CA VAL A 71 -1.13 8.93 8.66
C VAL A 71 -0.73 9.34 7.24
N ARG A 72 -1.16 10.52 6.77
CA ARG A 72 -0.75 11.04 5.45
C ARG A 72 0.76 11.26 5.37
N GLU A 73 1.38 11.74 6.44
CA GLU A 73 2.83 11.93 6.45
C GLU A 73 3.56 10.60 6.45
N LEU A 74 3.14 9.65 7.29
CA LEU A 74 3.68 8.29 7.31
C LEU A 74 3.53 7.57 5.96
N ALA A 75 2.46 7.83 5.22
CA ALA A 75 2.27 7.25 3.89
C ALA A 75 3.23 7.85 2.83
N ARG A 76 3.78 9.05 3.07
CA ARG A 76 4.73 9.72 2.18
C ARG A 76 6.19 9.48 2.56
N THR A 77 6.46 9.15 3.82
CA THR A 77 7.81 8.90 4.30
C THR A 77 8.15 7.42 4.21
N LYS A 78 9.35 7.12 3.73
CA LYS A 78 9.90 5.77 3.83
C LYS A 78 10.32 5.50 5.27
N THR A 79 10.08 4.29 5.73
CA THR A 79 10.62 3.82 7.00
C THR A 79 12.15 3.77 6.95
N ILE A 80 12.79 3.76 8.12
CA ILE A 80 14.25 3.61 8.22
C ILE A 80 14.70 2.32 7.52
N ASP A 81 13.94 1.23 7.66
CA ASP A 81 14.25 -0.05 7.03
C ASP A 81 14.13 0.00 5.49
N GLU A 82 13.16 0.74 4.97
CA GLU A 82 13.03 0.97 3.52
C GLU A 82 14.17 1.84 2.98
N LEU A 83 14.56 2.88 3.71
CA LEU A 83 15.72 3.71 3.35
C LEU A 83 17.02 2.90 3.42
N ALA A 84 17.19 2.03 4.41
CA ALA A 84 18.37 1.18 4.55
C ALA A 84 18.55 0.25 3.34
N LYS A 85 17.46 -0.31 2.79
CA LYS A 85 17.47 -1.11 1.55
C LYS A 85 17.88 -0.32 0.29
N GLU A 86 17.76 1.00 0.36
CA GLU A 86 18.12 1.93 -0.72
C GLU A 86 19.50 2.54 -0.53
N THR A 87 20.16 2.29 0.60
CA THR A 87 21.53 2.74 0.86
C THR A 87 22.54 1.62 0.64
N VAL A 88 23.68 1.97 0.06
CA VAL A 88 24.85 1.09 -0.10
C VAL A 88 26.09 1.82 0.39
N THR A 89 27.07 1.07 0.86
CA THR A 89 28.34 1.64 1.32
C THR A 89 29.23 1.94 0.12
N CYS A 90 29.68 3.19 -0.01
CA CYS A 90 30.63 3.58 -1.04
C CYS A 90 31.98 2.86 -0.82
N PRO A 91 32.54 2.18 -1.84
CA PRO A 91 33.81 1.46 -1.69
C PRO A 91 35.02 2.41 -1.54
N GLY A 92 34.93 3.66 -1.98
CA GLY A 92 36.04 4.61 -1.94
C GLY A 92 36.18 5.38 -0.62
N CYS A 93 35.07 5.68 0.07
CA CYS A 93 35.09 6.50 1.29
C CYS A 93 34.23 5.95 2.43
N SER A 94 33.67 4.75 2.25
CA SER A 94 32.85 4.03 3.24
C SER A 94 31.58 4.75 3.72
N ARG A 95 31.18 5.85 3.07
CA ARG A 95 29.93 6.55 3.38
C ARG A 95 28.74 5.84 2.74
N ASN A 96 27.62 5.83 3.45
CA ASN A 96 26.36 5.38 2.90
C ASN A 96 25.88 6.36 1.82
N VAL A 97 25.60 5.84 0.65
CA VAL A 97 25.07 6.56 -0.50
C VAL A 97 23.84 5.85 -1.03
N HIS A 98 22.97 6.58 -1.71
CA HIS A 98 21.79 5.97 -2.31
C HIS A 98 22.19 5.07 -3.49
N ARG A 99 21.62 3.86 -3.57
CA ARG A 99 21.95 2.81 -4.54
C ARG A 99 21.70 3.19 -6.01
N SER A 100 20.86 4.20 -6.27
CA SER A 100 20.60 4.71 -7.62
C SER A 100 21.73 5.59 -8.16
N LEU A 101 22.65 6.03 -7.30
CA LEU A 101 23.80 6.83 -7.73
C LEU A 101 24.81 5.93 -8.42
N LYS A 102 25.21 6.30 -9.64
CA LYS A 102 26.31 5.63 -10.36
C LYS A 102 27.68 5.92 -9.72
N HIS A 103 27.83 7.12 -9.14
CA HIS A 103 29.06 7.60 -8.52
C HIS A 103 28.77 8.23 -7.16
N CYS A 104 29.71 8.09 -6.23
CA CYS A 104 29.66 8.74 -4.95
C CYS A 104 29.80 10.25 -5.12
N GLN A 105 28.80 11.02 -4.67
CA GLN A 105 28.84 12.49 -4.75
C GLN A 105 29.90 13.13 -3.84
N VAL A 106 30.53 12.34 -2.95
CA VAL A 106 31.56 12.82 -2.03
C VAL A 106 32.96 12.59 -2.59
N CYS A 107 33.29 11.36 -3.00
CA CYS A 107 34.64 10.99 -3.42
C CYS A 107 34.78 10.64 -4.91
N GLY A 108 33.67 10.64 -5.66
CA GLY A 108 33.66 10.32 -7.10
C GLY A 108 33.78 8.82 -7.44
N ALA A 109 34.04 7.95 -6.46
CA ALA A 109 34.16 6.51 -6.70
C ALA A 109 32.87 5.91 -7.26
N ALA A 110 33.00 4.93 -8.16
CA ALA A 110 31.86 4.18 -8.69
C ALA A 110 31.16 3.41 -7.55
N VAL A 111 29.84 3.49 -7.51
CA VAL A 111 29.03 2.78 -6.52
C VAL A 111 28.63 1.43 -7.14
N SER A 112 29.31 0.37 -6.71
CA SER A 112 29.11 -0.99 -7.19
C SER A 112 27.78 -1.56 -6.68
N GLY A 113 26.70 -1.28 -7.40
CA GLY A 113 25.35 -1.79 -7.10
C GLY A 113 24.34 -1.65 -8.24
N THR A 114 24.77 -1.19 -9.42
CA THR A 114 23.93 -1.14 -10.62
C THR A 114 24.22 -2.37 -11.48
N PRO A 115 23.25 -3.28 -11.74
CA PRO A 115 23.36 -4.15 -12.91
C PRO A 115 23.40 -3.26 -14.16
N ALA A 116 24.28 -3.63 -15.10
CA ALA A 116 24.46 -2.94 -16.38
C ALA A 116 23.16 -2.85 -17.20
#